data_AF-W2T134-F1
#
_entry.id   AF-W2T134-F1
#
_cell.length_a   1.000
_cell.length_b   1.000
_cell.length_c   1.000
_cell.angle_alpha   90.00
_cell.angle_beta   90.00
_cell.angle_gamma   90.00
#
_symmetry.space_group_name_H-M   'P 1'
#
loop_
_entity.id
_entity.type
_entity.pdbx_description
1 polymer ?
#
loop_
_entity_poly.entity_id
_entity_poly.type
_entity_poly.pdbx_seq_one_letter_code
_entity_poly.pdbx_strand_id
1 'polypeptide(L)'
;MVAPECGRHKRPPRDGDGSAERWWQKVDSEGAIFINRDGDLFAHVLQFMRDGKRAVLPERIDILKQLIRESEFFGMESWKGVLTEQLETAERNENETTMKIAQNS
;
A
#
# COMPACT_ATOMS: atom_id res chain seq x y z
N MET A 1 16.40 -10.50 -37.99
CA MET A 1 15.79 -9.44 -37.16
C MET A 1 14.31 -9.36 -37.52
N VAL A 2 13.41 -9.92 -36.69
CA VAL A 2 12.02 -9.46 -36.45
C VAL A 2 11.62 -10.01 -35.06
N ALA A 3 10.94 -9.17 -34.28
CA ALA A 3 10.68 -9.21 -32.83
C ALA A 3 9.79 -10.39 -32.33
N PRO A 4 9.77 -10.67 -31.00
CA PRO A 4 8.87 -11.66 -30.41
C PRO A 4 7.43 -11.12 -30.34
N GLU A 5 6.46 -11.98 -30.69
CA GLU A 5 5.05 -11.63 -30.81
C GLU A 5 4.42 -11.23 -29.47
N CYS A 6 4.02 -9.96 -29.36
CA CYS A 6 3.14 -9.46 -28.32
C CYS A 6 1.67 -9.68 -28.74
N GLY A 7 0.84 -10.18 -27.82
CA GLY A 7 -0.60 -9.95 -27.81
C GLY A 7 -1.48 -10.88 -28.66
N ARG A 8 -1.88 -12.03 -28.11
CA ARG A 8 -3.20 -12.61 -28.38
C ARG A 8 -3.80 -13.17 -27.09
N HIS A 9 -4.80 -12.45 -26.58
CA HIS A 9 -5.76 -12.94 -25.59
C HIS A 9 -6.35 -14.26 -26.13
N LYS A 10 -5.98 -15.40 -25.53
CA LYS A 10 -6.62 -16.67 -25.85
C LYS A 10 -7.99 -16.68 -25.18
N ARG A 11 -9.07 -16.71 -25.97
CA ARG A 11 -10.40 -17.06 -25.45
C ARG A 11 -10.35 -18.49 -24.92
N PRO A 12 -10.96 -18.78 -23.76
CA PRO A 12 -10.98 -20.14 -23.24
C PRO A 12 -11.85 -21.06 -24.14
N PRO A 13 -11.50 -22.35 -24.25
CA PRO A 13 -12.32 -23.35 -24.94
C PRO A 13 -13.69 -23.49 -24.27
N ARG A 14 -14.72 -23.74 -25.09
CA ARG A 14 -16.11 -23.92 -24.65
C ARG A 14 -16.49 -25.39 -24.78
N ASP A 15 -15.92 -26.24 -23.92
CA ASP A 15 -16.29 -27.66 -23.88
C ASP A 15 -16.52 -28.11 -22.43
N GLY A 16 -17.79 -28.19 -22.05
CA GLY A 16 -18.45 -29.45 -21.69
C GLY A 16 -18.06 -30.27 -20.46
N ASP A 17 -16.95 -30.06 -19.75
CA ASP A 17 -16.65 -30.82 -18.53
C ASP A 17 -16.13 -29.96 -17.36
N GLY A 18 -16.66 -30.27 -16.18
CA GLY A 18 -16.54 -29.44 -15.00
C GLY A 18 -15.17 -29.53 -14.35
N SER A 19 -14.28 -28.59 -14.68
CA SER A 19 -13.30 -28.03 -13.75
C SER A 19 -12.58 -26.88 -14.43
N ALA A 20 -13.22 -25.71 -14.40
CA ALA A 20 -12.58 -24.46 -14.74
C ALA A 20 -11.50 -24.18 -13.70
N GLU A 21 -10.27 -24.64 -13.94
CA GLU A 21 -9.11 -24.13 -13.23
C GLU A 21 -8.93 -22.66 -13.62
N ARG A 22 -9.60 -21.84 -12.82
CA ARG A 22 -9.65 -20.40 -12.91
C ARG A 22 -8.32 -19.85 -12.44
N TRP A 23 -7.37 -19.78 -13.36
CA TRP A 23 -6.11 -19.06 -13.19
C TRP A 23 -6.37 -17.55 -13.03
N TRP A 24 -6.75 -17.07 -11.84
CA TRP A 24 -6.39 -15.72 -11.34
C TRP A 24 -6.70 -15.49 -9.85
N GLN A 25 -6.10 -16.29 -8.98
CA GLN A 25 -5.56 -15.86 -7.68
C GLN A 25 -5.06 -17.12 -6.97
N LYS A 26 -3.81 -17.11 -6.49
CA LYS A 26 -3.35 -18.12 -5.52
C LYS A 26 -4.06 -17.85 -4.20
N VAL A 27 -5.31 -18.25 -4.14
CA VAL A 27 -6.06 -18.36 -2.91
C VAL A 27 -5.59 -19.65 -2.25
N ASP A 28 -5.20 -19.61 -0.98
CA ASP A 28 -4.86 -20.83 -0.28
C ASP A 28 -6.11 -21.71 -0.03
N SER A 29 -5.92 -22.88 0.58
CA SER A 29 -7.01 -23.79 0.91
C SER A 29 -8.04 -23.19 1.90
N GLU A 30 -7.70 -22.11 2.59
CA GLU A 30 -8.55 -21.43 3.57
C GLU A 30 -9.25 -20.19 3.00
N GLY A 31 -8.96 -19.81 1.75
CA GLY A 31 -9.53 -18.60 1.16
C GLY A 31 -8.65 -17.35 1.28
N ALA A 32 -7.44 -17.45 1.83
CA ALA A 32 -6.56 -16.30 2.02
C ALA A 32 -5.85 -15.92 0.71
N ILE A 33 -5.73 -14.61 0.49
CA ILE A 33 -5.05 -14.03 -0.68
C ILE A 33 -3.66 -13.59 -0.24
N PHE A 34 -2.62 -14.09 -0.91
CA PHE A 34 -1.25 -13.68 -0.64
C PHE A 34 -0.92 -12.33 -1.29
N ILE A 35 -0.47 -11.38 -0.46
CA ILE A 35 0.04 -10.08 -0.90
C ILE A 35 1.54 -10.03 -0.63
N ASN A 36 2.33 -9.83 -1.68
CA ASN A 36 3.79 -9.74 -1.59
C ASN A 36 4.24 -8.31 -1.19
N ARG A 37 3.86 -7.87 0.00
CA ARG A 37 4.22 -6.56 0.59
C ARG A 37 4.48 -6.69 2.08
N ASP A 38 4.94 -5.60 2.70
CA ASP A 38 5.17 -5.53 4.13
C ASP A 38 3.84 -5.60 4.90
N GLY A 39 3.68 -6.62 5.74
CA GLY A 39 2.46 -6.85 6.51
C GLY A 39 2.21 -5.80 7.60
N ASP A 40 3.27 -5.22 8.17
CA ASP A 40 3.16 -4.25 9.26
C ASP A 40 2.69 -2.89 8.73
N LEU A 41 3.19 -2.50 7.55
CA LEU A 41 2.70 -1.32 6.84
C LEU A 41 1.27 -1.56 6.32
N PHE A 42 0.98 -2.78 5.84
CA PHE A 42 -0.35 -3.12 5.33
C PHE A 42 -1.44 -3.03 6.41
N ALA A 43 -1.12 -3.29 7.68
CA ALA A 43 -2.06 -3.09 8.78
C ALA A 43 -2.58 -1.64 8.88
N HIS A 44 -1.76 -0.65 8.51
CA HIS A 44 -2.17 0.76 8.47
C HIS A 44 -3.05 1.06 7.26
N VAL A 45 -2.78 0.42 6.12
CA VAL A 45 -3.64 0.47 4.93
C VAL A 45 -5.05 -0.01 5.29
N LEU A 46 -5.15 -1.16 5.96
CA LEU A 46 -6.43 -1.72 6.39
C LEU A 46 -7.16 -0.82 7.39
N GLN A 47 -6.45 -0.22 8.33
CA GLN A 47 -7.04 0.75 9.26
C GLN A 47 -7.61 1.97 8.51
N PHE A 48 -6.90 2.50 7.52
CA PHE A 48 -7.43 3.57 6.68
C PHE A 48 -8.64 3.11 5.85
N MET A 49 -8.65 1.89 5.33
CA MET A 49 -9.83 1.35 4.64
C MET A 49 -11.03 1.20 5.57
N ARG A 50 -10.82 0.94 6.87
CA ARG A 50 -11.89 0.79 7.86
C ARG A 50 -12.42 2.13 8.38
N ASP A 51 -11.52 3.01 8.81
CA ASP A 51 -11.85 4.22 9.57
C ASP A 51 -11.73 5.51 8.71
N GLY A 52 -11.19 5.39 7.49
CA GLY A 52 -10.94 6.51 6.58
C GLY A 52 -9.94 7.49 7.15
N LYS A 53 -10.24 8.79 6.99
CA LYS A 53 -9.40 9.90 7.52
C LYS A 53 -9.29 9.94 9.05
N ARG A 54 -10.08 9.13 9.77
CA ARG A 54 -9.99 9.01 11.23
C ARG A 54 -9.02 7.91 11.69
N ALA A 55 -8.38 7.22 10.75
CA ALA A 55 -7.38 6.23 11.07
C ALA A 55 -6.21 6.86 11.82
N VAL A 56 -5.69 6.13 12.80
CA VAL A 56 -4.52 6.54 13.57
C VAL A 56 -3.30 6.45 12.65
N LEU A 57 -2.57 7.56 12.54
CA LEU A 57 -1.34 7.63 11.76
C LEU A 57 -0.13 7.64 12.69
N PRO A 58 0.96 6.97 12.32
CA PRO A 58 2.19 7.02 13.09
C PRO A 58 2.82 8.41 13.01
N GLU A 59 3.47 8.86 14.09
CA GLU A 59 4.21 10.14 14.13
C GLU A 59 5.64 10.02 13.57
N ARG A 60 6.11 8.79 13.40
CA ARG A 60 7.45 8.47 12.93
C ARG A 60 7.62 8.80 11.44
N ILE A 61 8.51 9.75 11.15
CA ILE A 61 8.83 10.24 9.80
C ILE A 61 9.25 9.10 8.87
N ASP A 62 10.06 8.17 9.36
CA ASP A 62 10.54 7.02 8.58
C ASP A 62 9.41 6.09 8.15
N ILE A 63 8.45 5.85 9.04
CA ILE A 63 7.25 5.04 8.75
C ILE A 63 6.30 5.79 7.82
N LEU A 64 6.06 7.08 8.04
CA LEU A 64 5.22 7.91 7.17
C LEU A 64 5.73 7.91 5.72
N LYS A 65 7.06 8.03 5.52
CA LYS A 65 7.67 7.93 4.18
C LYS A 65 7.45 6.57 3.52
N GLN A 66 7.44 5.48 4.29
CA GLN A 66 7.15 4.14 3.76
C GLN A 66 5.67 3.97 3.44
N LEU A 67 4.76 4.44 4.31
CA LEU A 67 3.32 4.40 4.08
C LEU A 67 2.90 5.19 2.84
N ILE A 68 3.58 6.30 2.53
CA ILE A 68 3.35 7.04 1.27
C ILE A 68 3.61 6.12 0.07
N ARG A 69 4.69 5.34 0.06
CA ARG A 69 4.98 4.39 -1.04
C ARG A 69 3.95 3.26 -1.12
N GLU A 70 3.46 2.78 0.02
CA GLU A 70 2.37 1.80 0.02
C GLU A 70 1.08 2.42 -0.54
N SER A 71 0.75 3.66 -0.17
CA SER A 71 -0.42 4.36 -0.68
C SER A 71 -0.38 4.54 -2.20
N GLU A 72 0.81 4.75 -2.78
CA GLU A 72 1.02 4.78 -4.23
C GLU A 72 0.84 3.41 -4.86
N PHE A 73 1.37 2.36 -4.23
CA PHE A 73 1.24 0.98 -4.71
C PHE A 73 -0.22 0.52 -4.76
N PHE A 74 -1.02 0.86 -3.75
CA PHE A 74 -2.44 0.53 -3.68
C PHE A 74 -3.35 1.53 -4.42
N GLY A 75 -2.80 2.60 -5.00
CA GLY A 75 -3.57 3.61 -5.73
C GLY A 75 -4.50 4.45 -4.85
N MET A 76 -4.12 4.68 -3.60
CA MET A 76 -4.92 5.37 -2.58
C MET A 76 -4.53 6.85 -2.47
N GLU A 77 -4.84 7.65 -3.50
CA GLU A 77 -4.50 9.08 -3.58
C GLU A 77 -4.97 9.88 -2.35
N SER A 78 -6.17 9.58 -1.87
CA SER A 78 -6.75 10.27 -0.71
C SER A 78 -5.97 10.00 0.58
N TRP A 79 -5.40 8.80 0.74
CA TRP A 79 -4.59 8.46 1.88
C TRP A 79 -3.19 9.08 1.78
N LYS A 80 -2.61 9.06 0.58
CA LYS A 80 -1.34 9.72 0.28
C LYS A 80 -1.35 11.18 0.73
N GLY A 81 -2.40 11.93 0.38
CA GLY A 81 -2.53 13.33 0.77
C GLY A 81 -2.52 13.54 2.29
N VAL A 82 -3.24 12.68 3.03
CA VAL A 82 -3.27 12.74 4.50
C VAL A 82 -1.90 12.38 5.09
N LEU A 83 -1.21 11.39 4.54
CA LEU A 83 0.12 10.99 4.99
C LEU A 83 1.17 12.08 4.74
N THR A 84 1.08 12.80 3.62
CA THR A 84 1.98 13.93 3.32
C THR A 84 1.75 15.09 4.29
N GLU A 85 0.51 15.45 4.58
CA GLU A 85 0.17 16.48 5.58
C GLU A 85 0.70 16.11 6.98
N GLN A 86 0.55 14.84 7.36
CA GLN A 86 1.07 14.33 8.62
C GLN A 86 2.60 14.36 8.66
N LEU A 87 3.26 14.04 7.55
CA LEU A 87 4.72 14.07 7.43
C LEU A 87 5.29 15.48 7.63
N GLU A 88 4.69 16.49 6.99
CA GLU A 88 5.10 17.88 7.15
C GLU A 88 4.95 18.36 8.59
N THR A 89 3.87 17.93 9.25
CA THR A 89 3.60 18.24 10.66
C THR A 89 4.64 17.58 11.57
N ALA A 90 4.98 16.31 11.32
CA ALA A 90 6.00 15.59 12.08
C ALA A 90 7.40 16.23 11.91
N GLU A 91 7.80 16.59 10.69
CA GLU A 91 9.07 17.25 10.41
C GLU A 91 9.16 18.64 11.08
N ARG A 92 8.06 19.40 11.13
CA ARG A 92 8.01 20.67 11.87
C ARG A 92 8.24 20.47 13.37
N ASN A 93 7.58 19.48 13.96
CA ASN A 93 7.68 19.20 15.40
C ASN A 93 9.08 18.75 15.81
N GLU A 94 9.76 17.95 14.98
CA GLU A 94 11.14 17.52 15.23
C GLU A 94 12.12 18.72 15.19
N ASN A 95 11.97 19.60 14.21
CA ASN A 95 12.78 20.81 14.09
C ASN A 95 12.58 21.76 15.28
N GLU A 96 11.34 21.99 15.71
CA GLU A 96 11.04 22.81 16.89
C GLU A 96 11.66 22.24 18.17
N THR A 97 11.60 20.92 18.33
CA THR A 97 12.18 20.24 19.50
C THR A 97 13.69 20.45 19.54
N THR A 98 14.35 20.30 18.38
CA THR A 98 15.79 20.50 18.24
C THR A 98 16.20 21.95 18.57
N MET A 99 15.44 22.94 18.11
CA MET A 99 15.72 24.35 18.40
C MET A 99 15.53 24.70 19.89
N LYS A 100 14.49 24.14 20.54
CA LYS A 100 14.24 24.36 21.97
C LYS A 100 15.36 23.78 22.85
N ILE A 101 15.90 22.63 22.48
CA ILE A 101 17.03 22.02 23.18
C ILE A 101 18.29 22.88 23.04
N ALA A 102 18.58 23.37 21.83
CA ALA A 102 19.75 24.21 21.56
C ALA A 102 19.72 25.58 22.27
N GLN A 103 18.53 26.12 22.57
CA GLN A 103 18.37 27.42 23.26
C GLN A 103 18.38 27.34 24.79
N ASN A 104 18.18 26.15 25.36
CA ASN A 104 18.17 25.91 26.81
C ASN A 104 19.49 25.28 27.33
N SER A 105 20.54 25.23 26.51
CA SER A 105 21.85 24.67 26.84
C SER A 105 22.93 25.74 26.98
#